data_AF-A0A7S0HWS4-F1
#
_entry.id   AF-A0A7S0HWS4-F1
#
_cell.length_a   1.000
_cell.length_b   1.000
_cell.length_c   1.000
_cell.angle_alpha   90.00
_cell.angle_beta   90.00
_cell.angle_gamma   90.00
#
_symmetry.space_group_name_H-M   'P 1'
#
loop_
_entity.id
_entity.type
_entity.pdbx_description
1 polymer ?
#
loop_
_entity_poly.entity_id
_entity_poly.type
_entity_poly.pdbx_seq_one_letter_code
_entity_poly.pdbx_strand_id
1 'polypeptide(L)'
;SFFFSMNWAHCNNYVAKRYMQAHDSDIYFDDIKMQMVAKDMASRYNQGGPPKAVDFLHAFVMEVQRDGKTEYFCVERLIAGEYVKHNNNSGALDFDGVHRATPHVFSRFSFYASSGKLMV
;
A
#
# COMPACT_ATOMS: atom_id res chain seq x y z
N SER A 1 30.73 -7.07 3.49
CA SER A 1 29.79 -5.94 3.38
C SER A 1 29.11 -6.01 2.02
N PHE A 2 27.85 -6.45 1.97
CA PHE A 2 27.13 -6.80 0.72
C PHE A 2 26.63 -5.57 -0.07
N PHE A 3 26.69 -4.38 0.54
CA PHE A 3 26.07 -3.17 -0.01
C PHE A 3 26.99 -2.28 -0.85
N PHE A 4 28.31 -2.48 -0.83
CA PHE A 4 29.26 -1.56 -1.49
C PHE A 4 29.45 -1.81 -3.00
N SER A 5 28.87 -2.89 -3.55
CA SER A 5 29.01 -3.23 -4.99
C SER A 5 27.70 -3.14 -5.79
N MET A 6 26.69 -2.45 -5.27
CA MET A 6 25.41 -2.33 -5.96
C MET A 6 25.51 -1.28 -7.08
N ASN A 7 25.47 -1.75 -8.33
CA ASN A 7 25.36 -0.87 -9.48
C ASN A 7 24.01 -0.12 -9.40
N TRP A 8 24.08 1.17 -9.12
CA TRP A 8 22.89 2.02 -8.91
C TRP A 8 21.94 2.03 -10.11
N ALA A 9 22.45 1.75 -11.32
CA ALA A 9 21.63 1.64 -12.53
C ALA A 9 20.68 0.44 -12.55
N HIS A 10 20.91 -0.57 -11.69
CA HIS A 10 20.07 -1.77 -11.57
C HIS A 10 19.31 -1.84 -10.24
N CYS A 11 19.40 -0.80 -9.41
CA CYS A 11 18.63 -0.72 -8.17
C CYS A 11 17.16 -0.45 -8.48
N ASN A 12 16.27 -1.12 -7.74
CA ASN A 12 14.86 -0.75 -7.77
C ASN A 12 14.66 0.60 -7.07
N ASN A 13 13.86 1.48 -7.67
CA ASN A 13 13.47 2.73 -7.05
C ASN A 13 12.38 2.50 -6.00
N TYR A 14 12.50 3.19 -4.87
CA TYR A 14 11.57 3.14 -3.75
C TYR A 14 11.08 4.54 -3.38
N VAL A 15 9.92 4.59 -2.74
CA VAL A 15 9.36 5.79 -2.14
C VAL A 15 9.35 5.58 -0.63
N ALA A 16 10.02 6.48 0.10
CA ALA A 16 9.97 6.53 1.56
C ALA A 16 9.01 7.65 1.99
N LYS A 17 7.99 7.30 2.78
CA LYS A 17 6.96 8.22 3.25
C LYS A 17 7.07 8.39 4.75
N ARG A 18 6.91 9.61 5.23
CA ARG A 18 6.81 9.92 6.66
C ARG A 18 5.64 10.85 6.93
N TYR A 19 5.14 10.82 8.15
CA TYR A 19 4.12 11.76 8.58
C TYR A 19 4.67 13.20 8.61
N MET A 20 3.81 14.16 8.27
CA MET A 20 4.16 15.59 8.34
C MET A 20 4.29 16.06 9.80
N GLN A 21 3.48 15.48 10.69
CA GLN A 21 3.49 15.73 12.13
C GLN A 21 4.20 14.59 12.86
N ALA A 22 4.70 14.87 14.06
CA ALA A 22 5.29 13.84 14.91
C ALA A 22 4.21 12.89 15.42
N HIS A 23 4.47 11.60 15.31
CA HIS A 23 3.64 10.52 15.82
C HIS A 23 4.51 9.45 16.48
N ASP A 24 3.88 8.60 17.29
CA ASP A 24 4.52 7.40 17.84
C ASP A 24 4.94 6.45 16.71
N SER A 25 6.02 5.69 16.92
CA SER A 25 6.53 4.73 15.93
C SER A 25 5.51 3.66 15.55
N ASP A 26 4.61 3.31 16.47
CA ASP A 26 3.60 2.25 16.28
C ASP A 26 2.71 2.51 15.06
N ILE A 27 2.41 3.77 14.73
CA ILE A 27 1.56 4.11 13.60
C ILE A 27 2.14 3.64 12.26
N TYR A 28 3.47 3.67 12.11
CA TYR A 28 4.15 3.21 10.90
C TYR A 28 4.01 1.69 10.75
N PHE A 29 4.10 0.95 11.86
CA PHE A 29 3.90 -0.50 11.84
C PHE A 29 2.45 -0.85 11.56
N ASP A 30 1.49 -0.10 12.11
CA ASP A 30 0.08 -0.32 11.89
C ASP A 30 -0.34 -0.02 10.44
N ASP A 31 0.21 1.01 9.82
CA ASP A 31 0.03 1.29 8.38
C ASP A 31 0.53 0.14 7.51
N ILE A 32 1.74 -0.37 7.78
CA ILE A 32 2.30 -1.49 7.03
C ILE A 32 1.48 -2.75 7.25
N LYS A 33 1.05 -3.05 8.48
CA LYS A 33 0.15 -4.19 8.75
C LYS A 33 -1.14 -4.06 7.95
N MET A 34 -1.78 -2.88 7.96
CA MET A 34 -3.00 -2.61 7.21
C MET A 34 -2.80 -2.85 5.70
N GLN A 35 -1.72 -2.34 5.13
CA GLN A 35 -1.40 -2.55 3.71
C GLN A 35 -1.14 -4.03 3.38
N MET A 36 -0.49 -4.77 4.27
CA MET A 36 -0.25 -6.20 4.08
C MET A 36 -1.54 -7.04 4.22
N VAL A 37 -2.49 -6.62 5.07
CA VAL A 37 -3.84 -7.21 5.13
C VAL A 37 -4.60 -6.95 3.82
N ALA A 38 -4.51 -5.73 3.27
CA ALA A 38 -5.10 -5.42 1.96
C ALA A 38 -4.50 -6.28 0.84
N LYS A 39 -3.18 -6.51 0.86
CA LYS A 39 -2.50 -7.42 -0.08
C LYS A 39 -2.98 -8.87 0.05
N ASP A 40 -3.17 -9.37 1.26
CA ASP A 40 -3.73 -10.71 1.50
C ASP A 40 -5.16 -10.81 0.95
N MET A 41 -6.00 -9.80 1.18
CA MET A 41 -7.34 -9.74 0.60
C MET A 41 -7.33 -9.75 -0.94
N ALA A 42 -6.38 -9.06 -1.56
CA ALA A 42 -6.20 -9.10 -3.01
C ALA A 42 -5.79 -10.49 -3.52
N SER A 43 -4.90 -11.19 -2.80
CA SER A 43 -4.56 -12.59 -3.10
C SER A 43 -5.80 -13.49 -3.07
N ARG A 44 -6.63 -13.38 -2.02
CA ARG A 44 -7.89 -14.13 -1.89
C ARG A 44 -8.89 -13.77 -2.99
N TYR A 45 -9.00 -12.49 -3.36
CA TYR A 45 -9.84 -12.05 -4.46
C TYR A 45 -9.42 -12.69 -5.79
N ASN A 46 -8.12 -12.71 -6.06
CA ASN A 46 -7.56 -13.25 -7.29
C ASN A 46 -7.74 -14.78 -7.42
N GLN A 47 -7.82 -15.52 -6.31
CA GLN A 47 -8.15 -16.95 -6.32
C GLN A 47 -9.54 -17.23 -6.92
N GLY A 48 -10.44 -16.25 -6.89
CA GLY A 48 -11.76 -16.32 -7.53
C GLY A 48 -11.74 -16.16 -9.06
N GLY A 49 -10.57 -15.98 -9.68
CA GLY A 49 -10.42 -15.79 -11.13
C GLY A 49 -11.16 -14.57 -11.70
N PRO A 50 -11.05 -13.38 -11.08
CA PRO A 50 -11.73 -12.18 -11.59
C PRO A 50 -11.19 -11.79 -12.97
N PRO A 51 -11.99 -11.09 -13.82
CA PRO A 51 -11.53 -10.64 -15.13
C PRO A 51 -10.28 -9.74 -15.10
N LYS A 52 -10.06 -9.03 -13.98
CA LYS A 52 -8.86 -8.24 -13.70
C LYS A 52 -8.39 -8.54 -12.29
N ALA A 53 -7.18 -9.06 -12.17
CA ALA A 53 -6.53 -9.26 -10.89
C ALA A 53 -6.20 -7.91 -10.23
N VAL A 54 -6.15 -7.91 -8.89
CA VAL A 54 -5.77 -6.77 -8.06
C VAL A 54 -4.50 -7.12 -7.30
N ASP A 55 -3.59 -6.17 -7.11
CA ASP A 55 -2.46 -6.34 -6.21
C ASP A 55 -2.18 -5.06 -5.42
N PHE A 56 -1.57 -5.22 -4.26
CA PHE A 56 -1.05 -4.13 -3.43
C PHE A 56 0.46 -4.26 -3.33
N LEU A 57 1.17 -3.12 -3.30
CA LEU A 57 2.61 -3.12 -3.14
C LEU A 57 3.01 -3.75 -1.81
N HIS A 58 4.10 -4.52 -1.83
CA HIS A 58 4.81 -4.84 -0.61
C HIS A 58 5.37 -3.53 -0.03
N ALA A 59 5.14 -3.32 1.27
CA ALA A 59 5.70 -2.20 1.99
C ALA A 59 6.31 -2.66 3.32
N PHE A 60 7.25 -1.89 3.85
CA PHE A 60 7.95 -2.17 5.10
C PHE A 60 8.28 -0.89 5.86
N VAL A 61 8.48 -1.00 7.18
CA VAL A 61 8.98 0.12 7.99
C VAL A 61 10.50 0.16 7.90
N MET A 62 11.05 1.35 7.70
CA MET A 62 12.48 1.63 7.79
C MET A 62 12.73 2.56 8.97
N GLU A 63 13.53 2.09 9.93
CA GLU A 63 14.09 2.93 10.99
C GLU A 63 15.42 3.52 10.51
N VAL A 64 15.57 4.84 10.62
CA VAL A 64 16.78 5.57 10.24
C VAL A 64 17.28 6.34 11.44
N GLN A 65 18.51 6.05 11.86
CA GLN A 65 19.18 6.79 12.93
C GLN A 65 20.07 7.86 12.31
N ARG A 66 19.82 9.13 12.66
CA ARG A 66 20.54 10.28 12.13
C ARG A 66 20.66 11.39 13.18
N ASP A 67 21.88 11.89 13.38
CA ASP A 67 22.15 13.02 14.27
C ASP A 67 21.57 12.85 15.70
N GLY A 68 21.62 11.62 16.23
CA GLY A 68 21.08 11.26 17.55
C GLY A 68 19.55 11.16 17.61
N LYS A 69 18.86 11.21 16.48
CA LYS A 69 17.41 11.04 16.35
C LYS A 69 17.07 9.77 15.60
N THR A 70 15.96 9.15 15.99
CA THR A 70 15.38 8.01 15.28
C THR A 70 14.19 8.49 14.47
N GLU A 71 14.20 8.24 13.17
CA GLU A 71 13.11 8.55 12.25
C GLU A 71 12.56 7.25 11.64
N TYR A 72 11.25 7.23 11.40
CA TYR A 72 10.55 6.09 10.82
C TYR A 72 9.95 6.46 9.46
N PHE A 73 9.97 5.50 8.53
CA PHE A 73 9.42 5.65 7.19
C PHE A 73 8.63 4.41 6.78
N CYS A 74 7.49 4.60 6.14
CA CYS A 74 6.82 3.55 5.38
C CYS A 74 7.41 3.54 3.97
N VAL A 75 8.00 2.43 3.56
CA VAL A 75 8.74 2.30 2.30
C VAL A 75 8.06 1.29 1.38
N GLU A 76 7.84 1.68 0.13
CA GLU A 76 7.29 0.82 -0.90
C GLU A 76 7.96 1.07 -2.26
N ARG A 77 7.72 0.18 -3.24
CA ARG A 77 8.32 0.33 -4.57
C ARG A 77 7.71 1.53 -5.30
N LEU A 78 8.52 2.26 -6.04
CA LEU A 78 8.02 3.29 -6.96
C LEU A 78 7.19 2.63 -8.07
N ILE A 79 5.96 3.11 -8.26
CA ILE A 79 5.15 2.81 -9.44
C ILE A 79 5.30 3.97 -10.43
N ALA A 80 5.75 3.67 -11.64
CA ALA A 80 5.75 4.62 -12.74
C ALA A 80 4.36 4.64 -13.40
N GLY A 81 3.89 5.82 -13.79
CA GLY A 81 2.62 6.01 -14.47
C GLY A 81 1.71 7.00 -13.77
N GLU A 82 0.47 7.08 -14.25
CA GLU A 82 -0.54 7.97 -13.70
C GLU A 82 -1.24 7.33 -12.50
N TYR A 83 -1.21 8.02 -11.37
CA TYR A 83 -1.93 7.61 -10.18
C TYR A 83 -3.39 8.07 -10.25
N VAL A 84 -4.32 7.14 -10.11
CA VAL A 84 -5.76 7.40 -10.07
C VAL A 84 -6.34 6.87 -8.76
N LYS A 85 -7.14 7.70 -8.09
CA LYS A 85 -7.89 7.33 -6.90
C LYS A 85 -9.33 6.97 -7.28
N HIS A 86 -9.69 5.69 -7.14
CA HIS A 86 -11.00 5.18 -7.58
C HIS A 86 -12.15 5.36 -6.56
N ASN A 87 -11.84 5.43 -5.28
CA ASN A 87 -12.81 5.72 -4.22
C ASN A 87 -12.13 6.46 -3.06
N ASN A 88 -12.91 6.95 -2.10
CA ASN A 88 -12.38 7.40 -0.81
C ASN A 88 -12.88 6.53 0.34
N ASN A 89 -12.35 6.81 1.52
CA ASN A 89 -12.71 6.18 2.79
C ASN A 89 -14.02 6.72 3.40
N SER A 90 -14.88 7.38 2.62
CA SER A 90 -16.15 7.99 3.07
C SER A 90 -17.27 7.88 2.04
N GLY A 91 -17.18 6.92 1.11
CA GLY A 91 -18.25 6.59 0.17
C GLY A 91 -18.33 7.42 -1.12
N ALA A 92 -17.39 8.36 -1.35
CA ALA A 92 -17.29 9.03 -2.64
C ALA A 92 -16.62 8.14 -3.69
N LEU A 93 -17.14 8.18 -4.91
CA LEU A 93 -16.70 7.40 -6.06
C LEU A 93 -16.08 8.33 -7.11
N ASP A 94 -15.12 7.78 -7.88
CA ASP A 94 -14.70 8.25 -9.20
C ASP A 94 -14.45 9.77 -9.33
N PHE A 95 -13.26 10.19 -8.91
CA PHE A 95 -12.81 11.60 -9.00
C PHE A 95 -12.40 12.04 -10.42
N ASP A 96 -12.30 11.11 -11.38
CA ASP A 96 -11.79 11.34 -12.74
C ASP A 96 -12.81 11.00 -13.86
N GLY A 97 -14.03 10.57 -13.50
CA GLY A 97 -15.11 10.24 -14.45
C GLY A 97 -14.97 8.88 -15.14
N VAL A 98 -13.98 8.05 -14.79
CA VAL A 98 -13.81 6.70 -15.37
C VAL A 98 -14.33 5.63 -14.40
N HIS A 99 -15.57 5.20 -14.60
CA HIS A 99 -16.23 4.18 -13.79
C HIS A 99 -15.61 2.78 -14.02
N ARG A 100 -14.65 2.38 -13.18
CA ARG A 100 -14.07 1.03 -13.21
C ARG A 100 -14.80 0.12 -12.23
N ALA A 101 -15.29 -1.03 -12.70
CA ALA A 101 -15.95 -1.99 -11.81
C ALA A 101 -14.98 -2.66 -10.80
N THR A 102 -13.74 -2.97 -11.20
CA THR A 102 -12.81 -3.79 -10.39
C THR A 102 -12.53 -3.21 -9.00
N PRO A 103 -12.21 -1.91 -8.81
CA PRO A 103 -11.98 -1.35 -7.48
C PRO A 103 -13.20 -1.48 -6.55
N HIS A 104 -14.41 -1.18 -7.05
CA HIS A 104 -15.63 -1.26 -6.22
C HIS A 104 -16.03 -2.70 -5.89
N VAL A 105 -15.88 -3.61 -6.86
CA VAL A 105 -16.14 -5.04 -6.64
C VAL A 105 -15.15 -5.63 -5.64
N PHE A 106 -13.89 -5.20 -5.68
CA PHE A 106 -12.88 -5.59 -4.70
C PHE A 106 -13.23 -5.09 -3.29
N SER A 107 -13.65 -3.82 -3.14
CA SER A 107 -14.08 -3.30 -1.83
C SER A 107 -15.27 -4.07 -1.28
N ARG A 108 -16.26 -4.37 -2.12
CA ARG A 108 -17.40 -5.23 -1.76
C ARG A 108 -16.95 -6.63 -1.36
N PHE A 109 -16.02 -7.24 -2.12
CA PHE A 109 -15.48 -8.57 -1.81
C PHE A 109 -14.81 -8.60 -0.44
N SER A 110 -13.94 -7.65 -0.11
CA SER A 110 -13.22 -7.62 1.17
C SER A 110 -14.16 -7.56 2.38
N PHE A 111 -15.27 -6.82 2.25
CA PHE A 111 -16.31 -6.74 3.26
C PHE A 111 -16.99 -8.09 3.51
N TYR A 112 -17.43 -8.79 2.46
CA TYR A 112 -18.06 -10.11 2.63
C TYR A 112 -17.07 -11.18 3.08
N ALA A 113 -15.86 -11.19 2.52
CA ALA A 113 -14.81 -12.14 2.86
C ALA A 113 -14.36 -12.01 4.33
N SER A 114 -14.49 -10.81 4.91
CA SER A 114 -14.18 -10.56 6.31
C SER A 114 -15.38 -10.73 7.26
N SER A 115 -16.54 -11.15 6.75
CA SER A 115 -17.81 -11.18 7.48
C SER A 115 -18.17 -9.81 8.10
N GLY A 116 -17.93 -8.74 7.35
CA GLY A 116 -18.27 -7.37 7.73
C GLY A 116 -17.31 -6.71 8.71
N LYS A 117 -16.14 -7.31 8.98
CA LYS A 117 -15.16 -6.79 9.96
C LYS A 117 -14.25 -5.71 9.40
N LEU A 118 -14.00 -5.72 8.10
CA LEU A 118 -13.17 -4.71 7.43
C LEU A 118 -13.64 -4.48 6.00
N MET A 119 -13.24 -3.35 5.44
CA MET A 119 -13.43 -3.01 4.03
C MET A 119 -12.15 -2.36 3.53
N VAL A 120 -11.69 -2.80 2.36
CA VAL A 120 -10.50 -2.28 1.66
C VAL A 120 -10.92 -1.50 0.44
#